data_AF-A0A355FRA7-F1
#
_entry.id   AF-A0A355FRA7-F1
#
_cell.length_a   1.000
_cell.length_b   1.000
_cell.length_c   1.000
_cell.angle_alpha   90.00
_cell.angle_beta   90.00
_cell.angle_gamma   90.00
#
_symmetry.space_group_name_H-M   'P 1'
#
loop_
_entity.id
_entity.type
_entity.pdbx_description
1 polymer ?
#
loop_
_entity_poly.entity_id
_entity_poly.type
_entity_poly.pdbx_seq_one_letter_code
_entity_poly.pdbx_strand_id
1 'polypeptide(L)'
;MEVINTSGRRKTAVARLYMKPGKGSVTVNKKEANAYFTTSVLQYKVNQPFMLTETIGQYDVQVNVDGGGITGQAEAVRLAISKALIEINPDWKPTLKQVGLTTRDPRMV
;
A
#
# COMPACT_ATOMS: atom_id res chain seq x y z
N MET A 1 -16.85 -13.62 0.03
CA MET A 1 -15.42 -13.28 -0.17
C MET A 1 -15.16 -12.02 0.64
N GLU A 2 -14.45 -12.15 1.75
CA GLU A 2 -14.11 -11.00 2.59
C GLU A 2 -13.17 -10.08 1.81
N VAL A 3 -13.58 -8.82 1.68
CA VAL A 3 -12.77 -7.78 1.06
C VAL A 3 -12.21 -6.95 2.19
N ILE A 4 -10.90 -6.96 2.33
CA ILE A 4 -10.24 -6.25 3.41
C ILE A 4 -10.11 -4.78 2.98
N ASN A 5 -10.68 -3.88 3.77
CA ASN A 5 -10.74 -2.47 3.48
C ASN A 5 -9.84 -1.69 4.44
N THR A 6 -8.71 -1.21 3.93
CA THR A 6 -7.79 -0.41 4.75
C THR A 6 -7.60 0.98 4.19
N SER A 7 -7.02 1.85 5.02
CA SER A 7 -6.67 3.19 4.60
C SER A 7 -5.29 3.62 5.10
N GLY A 8 -4.59 4.32 4.22
CA GLY A 8 -3.30 4.95 4.47
C GLY A 8 -3.39 6.45 4.21
N ARG A 9 -2.64 7.24 4.96
CA ARG A 9 -2.61 8.69 4.81
C ARG A 9 -1.18 9.19 4.93
N ARG A 10 -0.80 10.14 4.07
CA ARG A 10 0.50 10.80 4.11
C ARG A 10 0.36 12.25 3.67
N LYS A 11 0.77 13.19 4.52
CA LYS A 11 0.49 14.62 4.32
C LYS A 11 -1.01 14.82 4.04
N THR A 12 -1.35 15.41 2.90
CA THR A 12 -2.72 15.59 2.40
C THR A 12 -3.24 14.44 1.54
N ALA A 13 -2.40 13.44 1.21
CA ALA A 13 -2.80 12.29 0.41
C ALA A 13 -3.51 11.22 1.24
N VAL A 14 -4.62 10.72 0.72
CA VAL A 14 -5.44 9.65 1.31
C VAL A 14 -5.55 8.49 0.32
N ALA A 15 -5.16 7.31 0.77
CA ALA A 15 -5.30 6.05 0.03
C ALA A 15 -6.35 5.18 0.71
N ARG A 16 -7.35 4.75 -0.04
CA ARG A 16 -8.34 3.73 0.35
C ARG A 16 -8.07 2.47 -0.46
N LEU A 17 -7.82 1.37 0.23
CA LEU A 17 -7.38 0.12 -0.36
C LEU A 17 -8.41 -0.96 -0.12
N TYR A 18 -8.67 -1.75 -1.15
CA TYR A 18 -9.46 -2.96 -1.12
C TYR A 18 -8.55 -4.12 -1.53
N MET A 19 -8.33 -5.06 -0.62
CA MET A 19 -7.50 -6.25 -0.86
C MET A 19 -8.37 -7.50 -0.97
N LYS A 20 -8.02 -8.35 -1.93
CA LYS A 20 -8.62 -9.67 -2.13
C LYS A 20 -7.51 -10.70 -2.42
N PRO A 21 -7.64 -11.95 -1.98
CA PRO A 21 -6.75 -13.01 -2.45
C PRO A 21 -6.94 -13.21 -3.96
N GLY A 22 -5.85 -13.27 -4.72
CA GLY A 22 -5.91 -13.20 -6.19
C GLY A 22 -4.58 -13.42 -6.89
N LYS A 23 -4.42 -12.83 -8.09
CA LYS A 23 -3.27 -13.07 -8.99
C LYS A 23 -2.15 -12.03 -8.88
N GLY A 24 -2.22 -11.11 -7.92
CA GLY A 24 -1.20 -10.07 -7.73
C GLY A 24 -1.46 -8.78 -8.51
N SER A 25 -2.69 -8.54 -8.97
CA SER A 25 -3.02 -7.37 -9.77
C SER A 25 -3.11 -6.14 -8.89
N VAL A 26 -2.21 -5.16 -9.07
CA VAL A 26 -2.22 -3.89 -8.33
C VAL A 26 -2.73 -2.77 -9.24
N THR A 27 -3.91 -2.25 -8.91
CA THR A 27 -4.56 -1.15 -9.62
C THR A 27 -4.70 0.08 -8.73
N VAL A 28 -4.41 1.25 -9.28
CA VAL A 28 -4.44 2.56 -8.61
C VAL A 28 -5.28 3.51 -9.46
N ASN A 29 -6.40 4.02 -8.92
CA ASN A 29 -7.33 4.89 -9.65
C ASN A 29 -7.70 4.36 -11.05
N LYS A 30 -8.02 3.06 -11.15
CA LYS A 30 -8.35 2.35 -12.40
C LYS A 30 -7.21 2.26 -13.44
N LYS A 31 -5.98 2.61 -13.06
CA LYS A 31 -4.77 2.41 -13.86
C LYS A 31 -3.88 1.37 -13.20
N GLU A 32 -2.97 0.77 -13.96
CA GLU A 32 -1.95 -0.12 -13.37
C GLU A 32 -0.98 0.68 -12.49
N ALA A 33 -0.47 0.07 -11.42
CA ALA A 33 0.49 0.72 -10.53
C ALA A 33 1.73 1.24 -11.28
N ASN A 34 2.20 0.50 -12.30
CA ASN A 34 3.34 0.91 -13.14
C ASN A 34 3.03 2.13 -14.02
N ALA A 35 1.78 2.25 -14.49
CA ALA A 35 1.34 3.39 -15.29
C ALA A 35 1.08 4.63 -14.42
N TYR A 36 0.68 4.44 -13.16
CA TYR A 36 0.43 5.53 -12.22
C TYR A 36 1.72 6.08 -11.60
N PHE A 37 2.60 5.20 -11.16
CA PHE A 37 3.89 5.55 -10.59
C PHE A 37 4.98 5.41 -11.64
N THR A 38 5.31 6.50 -12.34
CA THR A 38 6.31 6.51 -13.42
C THR A 38 7.75 6.28 -12.94
N THR A 39 8.05 6.58 -11.66
CA THR A 39 9.40 6.46 -11.11
C THR A 39 9.62 5.10 -10.45
N SER A 40 10.72 4.43 -10.77
CA SER A 40 11.14 3.15 -10.19
C SER A 40 11.18 3.18 -8.65
N VAL A 41 11.64 4.29 -8.07
CA VAL A 41 11.67 4.49 -6.61
C VAL A 41 10.27 4.43 -5.98
N LEU A 42 9.25 4.94 -6.67
CA LEU A 42 7.88 4.93 -6.16
C LEU A 42 7.24 3.55 -6.29
N GLN A 43 7.48 2.86 -7.40
CA GLN A 43 7.06 1.47 -7.59
C GLN A 43 7.68 0.58 -6.51
N TYR A 44 8.98 0.75 -6.23
CA TYR A 44 9.66 0.04 -5.15
C TYR A 44 9.01 0.29 -3.79
N LYS A 45 8.69 1.55 -3.46
CA LYS A 45 8.01 1.88 -2.19
C LYS A 45 6.65 1.18 -2.04
N VAL A 46 5.88 1.06 -3.11
CA VAL A 46 4.57 0.35 -3.08
C VAL A 46 4.77 -1.16 -2.95
N ASN A 47 5.80 -1.71 -3.59
CA ASN A 47 6.07 -3.16 -3.57
C ASN A 47 6.83 -3.64 -2.33
N GLN A 48 7.52 -2.74 -1.62
CA GLN A 48 8.28 -3.02 -0.41
C GLN A 48 7.54 -3.89 0.64
N PRO A 49 6.28 -3.61 1.03
CA PRO A 49 5.56 -4.46 1.96
C PRO A 49 5.33 -5.88 1.44
N PHE A 50 5.05 -6.08 0.15
CA PHE A 50 4.89 -7.41 -0.44
C PHE A 50 6.19 -8.20 -0.50
N MET A 51 7.32 -7.51 -0.74
CA MET A 51 8.64 -8.13 -0.73
C MET A 51 9.00 -8.65 0.67
N LEU A 52 8.68 -7.88 1.72
CA LEU A 52 9.00 -8.25 3.10
C LEU A 52 8.15 -9.40 3.63
N THR A 53 6.91 -9.53 3.17
CA THR A 53 6.02 -10.63 3.56
C THR A 53 6.07 -11.80 2.59
N GLU A 54 6.92 -11.74 1.55
CA GLU A 54 7.01 -12.75 0.48
C GLU A 54 5.65 -13.08 -0.18
N THR A 55 4.74 -12.10 -0.18
CA THR A 55 3.36 -12.26 -0.68
C THR A 55 3.17 -11.68 -2.08
N ILE A 56 4.27 -11.52 -2.82
CA ILE A 56 4.26 -11.07 -4.20
C ILE A 56 3.41 -12.06 -5.02
N GLY A 57 2.40 -11.54 -5.73
CA GLY A 57 1.54 -12.37 -6.59
C GLY A 57 0.35 -13.05 -5.89
N GLN A 58 0.19 -12.90 -4.57
CA GLN A 58 -0.87 -13.60 -3.82
C GLN A 58 -2.17 -12.79 -3.64
N TYR A 59 -2.11 -11.47 -3.79
CA TYR A 59 -3.23 -10.57 -3.49
C TYR A 59 -3.50 -9.61 -4.64
N ASP A 60 -4.76 -9.52 -5.05
CA ASP A 60 -5.25 -8.44 -5.90
C ASP A 60 -5.58 -7.23 -5.03
N VAL A 61 -5.07 -6.07 -5.46
CA VAL A 61 -5.17 -4.82 -4.72
C VAL A 61 -5.75 -3.74 -5.60
N GLN A 62 -6.83 -3.15 -5.13
CA GLN A 62 -7.46 -2.01 -5.75
C GLN A 62 -7.37 -0.81 -4.81
N VAL A 63 -6.73 0.25 -5.27
CA VAL A 63 -6.48 1.46 -4.47
C VAL A 63 -7.10 2.67 -5.13
N ASN A 64 -7.89 3.40 -4.36
CA ASN A 64 -8.34 4.74 -4.71
C ASN A 64 -7.51 5.74 -3.91
N VAL A 65 -6.81 6.62 -4.61
CA VAL A 65 -5.96 7.66 -4.01
C VAL A 65 -6.44 9.04 -4.42
N ASP A 66 -6.46 9.94 -3.45
CA ASP A 66 -6.84 11.32 -3.65
C ASP A 66 -5.99 12.27 -2.80
N GLY A 67 -5.81 13.50 -3.29
CA GLY A 67 -5.05 14.56 -2.61
C GLY A 67 -3.52 14.42 -2.67
N GLY A 68 -2.85 15.52 -2.34
CA GLY A 68 -1.38 15.61 -2.28
C GLY A 68 -0.69 15.44 -3.63
N GLY A 69 0.59 15.01 -3.59
CA GLY A 69 1.39 14.70 -4.76
C GLY A 69 1.69 13.20 -4.89
N ILE A 70 2.22 12.79 -6.04
CA ILE A 70 2.48 11.38 -6.41
C ILE A 70 3.34 10.65 -5.35
N THR A 71 4.34 11.34 -4.79
CA THR A 71 5.23 10.81 -3.74
C THR A 71 4.49 10.55 -2.44
N GLY A 72 3.62 11.47 -2.01
CA GLY A 72 2.78 11.31 -0.83
C GLY A 72 1.74 10.22 -1.02
N GLN A 73 1.17 10.12 -2.22
CA GLN A 73 0.22 9.06 -2.57
C GLN A 73 0.89 7.69 -2.51
N ALA A 74 2.09 7.50 -3.09
CA ALA A 74 2.81 6.24 -3.01
C ALA A 74 3.06 5.78 -1.56
N GLU A 75 3.45 6.71 -0.68
CA GLU A 75 3.65 6.43 0.74
C GLU A 75 2.34 6.14 1.48
N ALA A 76 1.24 6.80 1.10
CA ALA A 76 -0.09 6.49 1.63
C ALA A 76 -0.56 5.10 1.20
N VAL A 77 -0.35 4.72 -0.07
CA VAL A 77 -0.66 3.37 -0.57
C VAL A 77 0.16 2.32 0.17
N ARG A 78 1.46 2.55 0.33
CA ARG A 78 2.36 1.67 1.09
C ARG A 78 1.83 1.40 2.50
N LEU A 79 1.41 2.44 3.22
CA LEU A 79 0.84 2.30 4.56
C LEU A 79 -0.49 1.51 4.56
N ALA A 80 -1.33 1.71 3.54
CA ALA A 80 -2.58 0.98 3.41
C ALA A 80 -2.33 -0.52 3.19
N ILE A 81 -1.36 -0.87 2.33
CA ILE A 81 -0.97 -2.27 2.07
C ILE A 81 -0.46 -2.93 3.35
N SER A 82 0.45 -2.27 4.08
CA SER A 82 0.98 -2.83 5.34
C SER A 82 -0.11 -3.10 6.36
N LYS A 83 -1.14 -2.23 6.46
CA LYS A 83 -2.29 -2.48 7.33
C LYS A 83 -3.13 -3.66 6.87
N ALA A 84 -3.37 -3.79 5.57
CA ALA A 84 -4.16 -4.90 5.03
C ALA A 84 -3.47 -6.25 5.26
N LEU A 85 -2.14 -6.30 5.08
CA LEU A 85 -1.35 -7.49 5.36
C LEU A 85 -1.43 -7.89 6.85
N ILE A 86 -1.38 -6.93 7.77
CA ILE A 86 -1.50 -7.21 9.22
C ILE A 86 -2.89 -7.72 9.59
N GLU A 87 -3.93 -7.24 8.90
CA GLU A 87 -5.30 -7.69 9.12
C GLU A 87 -5.53 -9.12 8.60
N ILE A 88 -4.82 -9.52 7.54
CA ILE A 88 -4.78 -10.90 7.05
C ILE A 88 -4.01 -11.80 8.01
N ASN A 89 -2.78 -11.41 8.34
CA ASN A 89 -1.92 -12.16 9.22
C ASN A 89 -1.20 -11.24 10.21
N PRO A 90 -1.56 -11.27 11.51
CA PRO A 90 -0.94 -10.43 12.52
C PRO A 90 0.55 -10.75 12.75
N ASP A 91 1.04 -11.92 12.33
CA ASP A 91 2.43 -12.35 12.49
C ASP A 91 3.43 -11.53 11.65
N TRP A 92 2.94 -10.84 10.61
CA TRP A 92 3.77 -9.95 9.79
C TRP A 92 3.97 -8.56 10.41
N LYS A 93 3.27 -8.25 11.50
CA LYS A 93 3.42 -6.98 12.22
C LYS A 93 4.85 -6.70 12.69
N PRO A 94 5.58 -7.63 13.35
CA PRO A 94 6.96 -7.38 13.77
C PRO A 94 7.91 -7.07 12.62
N THR A 95 7.85 -7.80 11.49
CA THR A 95 8.72 -7.57 10.34
C THR A 95 8.44 -6.22 9.67
N LEU A 96 7.16 -5.88 9.48
CA LEU A 96 6.76 -4.58 8.93
C LEU A 96 7.08 -3.41 9.87
N LYS A 97 7.06 -3.64 11.20
CA LYS A 97 7.40 -2.62 12.20
C LYS A 97 8.91 -2.35 12.25
N GLN A 98 9.76 -3.36 12.06
CA GLN A 98 11.21 -3.17 11.98
C GLN A 98 11.61 -2.22 10.86
N VAL A 99 10.90 -2.26 9.73
CA VAL A 99 11.15 -1.39 8.57
C VAL A 99 10.39 -0.05 8.68
N GLY A 100 9.62 0.17 9.76
CA GLY A 100 8.89 1.41 10.02
C GLY A 100 7.69 1.65 9.08
N LEU A 101 7.13 0.60 8.49
CA LEU A 101 6.06 0.71 7.48
C LEU A 101 4.65 0.87 8.05
N THR A 102 4.49 0.59 9.34
CA THR A 102 3.20 0.63 10.04
C THR A 102 2.85 2.00 10.62
N THR A 103 3.86 2.84 10.87
CA THR A 103 3.67 4.12 11.53
C THR A 103 3.38 5.19 10.49
N ARG A 104 2.30 5.95 10.70
CA ARG A 104 2.03 7.15 9.92
C ARG A 104 3.08 8.20 10.27
N ASP A 105 3.79 8.71 9.27
CA ASP A 105 4.66 9.87 9.47
C ASP A 105 3.80 11.14 9.67
N PRO A 106 3.92 11.82 10.83
CA PRO A 106 3.04 12.93 11.22
C PRO A 106 3.38 14.26 10.54
N ARG A 107 4.52 14.39 9.85
CA ARG A 107 4.94 15.65 9.23
C ARG A 107 3.93 16.12 8.18
N MET A 108 3.47 17.36 8.32
CA MET A 108 2.60 18.07 7.37
C MET A 108 3.22 19.43 7.01
N VAL A 109 2.83 19.93 5.83
CA VAL A 109 3.07 21.29 5.34
C VAL A 109 1.71 21.88 5.04
#